data_AF-A0A959NLH2-F1
#
_entry.id   AF-A0A959NLH2-F1
#
_cell.length_a   1.000
_cell.length_b   1.000
_cell.length_c   1.000
_cell.angle_alpha   90.00
_cell.angle_beta   90.00
_cell.angle_gamma   90.00
#
_symmetry.space_group_name_H-M   'P 1'
#
loop_
_entity.id
_entity.type
_entity.pdbx_description
1 polymer ?
#
loop_
_entity_poly.entity_id
_entity_poly.type
_entity_poly.pdbx_seq_one_letter_code
_entity_poly.pdbx_strand_id
1 'polypeptide(L)'
;AHYNYPENLDDQRKLNLDKTTQMLQVFSNLFGPYPFLTEKYGHAEFGWGGGMEHQTISSMGSFGESIVAHELAHQWFGDKITCKDWQNIWLNEGFATYSEALFVEAAYGKVAYHNYIQNEMGSSDKWWTAKGAVGSIYVQNINSIGEIFNGARSYSKGATVLHMLRKVIGDENFFNSLKTYLASPSLAYNVATTEDFKNVCEAVSQMDLDYFFNEWIYGENYPNYSYNWGFKDLGNNQFSIQLNLNQRQNSNPTFFTMPIDIRVNTTLGDTTLPIFNDQQIQNFDFIVLGQPNSLEVDPEIWILRDVVNTTTSVNENNLTEQFQLYQNYPNPFNPSTIIKFTIPSSANDKLRTVLLKVYDVLGNEITTLVNEIKSPGNYEVQFDASNLSNGVYYYKLSTGNFVQVKKMMLLK
;
A
#
# COMPACT_ATOMS: atom_id res chain seq x y z
N ALA A 1 37.00 -6.59 13.34
CA ALA A 1 37.71 -7.69 14.03
C ALA A 1 36.68 -8.67 14.59
N HIS A 2 36.96 -9.97 14.62
CA HIS A 2 35.98 -10.98 15.08
C HIS A 2 36.54 -11.72 16.29
N TYR A 3 35.96 -11.53 17.47
CA TYR A 3 36.32 -12.22 18.70
C TYR A 3 35.34 -13.38 18.90
N ASN A 4 35.79 -14.60 18.66
CA ASN A 4 34.98 -15.82 18.76
C ASN A 4 35.63 -16.81 19.72
N TYR A 5 34.82 -17.66 20.35
CA TYR A 5 35.31 -18.85 21.03
C TYR A 5 35.94 -19.80 20.00
N PRO A 6 37.20 -20.23 20.18
CA PRO A 6 37.90 -21.06 19.20
C PRO A 6 37.13 -22.33 18.80
N GLU A 7 36.40 -22.92 19.73
CA GLU A 7 35.57 -24.12 19.55
C GLU A 7 34.35 -23.91 18.65
N ASN A 8 33.88 -22.67 18.49
CA ASN A 8 32.67 -22.35 17.72
C ASN A 8 32.97 -21.77 16.32
N LEU A 9 34.25 -21.52 16.00
CA LEU A 9 34.66 -20.93 14.72
C LEU A 9 34.78 -21.99 13.61
N ASP A 10 33.64 -22.50 13.16
CA ASP A 10 33.55 -23.40 12.01
C ASP A 10 33.66 -22.66 10.66
N ASP A 11 33.73 -23.42 9.56
CA ASP A 11 33.91 -22.86 8.22
C ASP A 11 32.66 -22.10 7.74
N GLN A 12 31.46 -22.50 8.16
CA GLN A 12 30.23 -21.79 7.81
C GLN A 12 30.19 -20.41 8.48
N ARG A 13 30.61 -20.32 9.74
CA ARG A 13 30.74 -19.06 10.46
C ARG A 13 31.76 -18.14 9.81
N LYS A 14 32.92 -18.66 9.42
CA LYS A 14 33.93 -17.88 8.68
C LYS A 14 33.35 -17.31 7.38
N LEU A 15 32.66 -18.14 6.59
CA LEU A 15 32.02 -17.70 5.35
C LEU A 15 31.01 -16.57 5.58
N ASN A 16 30.22 -16.62 6.66
CA ASN A 16 29.27 -15.56 6.98
C ASN A 16 29.98 -14.28 7.46
N LEU A 17 31.03 -14.41 8.26
CA LEU A 17 31.85 -13.27 8.71
C LEU A 17 32.58 -12.58 7.56
N ASP A 18 33.03 -13.33 6.56
CA ASP A 18 33.70 -12.77 5.38
C ASP A 18 32.76 -11.85 4.57
N LYS A 19 31.45 -12.13 4.59
CA LYS A 19 30.41 -11.28 3.95
C LYS A 19 30.25 -9.92 4.62
N THR A 20 30.72 -9.71 5.86
CA THR A 20 30.61 -8.41 6.54
C THR A 20 31.21 -7.27 5.72
N THR A 21 32.33 -7.51 5.03
CA THR A 21 32.96 -6.47 4.17
C THR A 21 32.09 -6.09 2.98
N GLN A 22 31.39 -7.06 2.38
CA GLN A 22 30.42 -6.83 1.31
C GLN A 22 29.20 -6.06 1.84
N MET A 23 28.67 -6.44 3.01
CA MET A 23 27.56 -5.74 3.65
C MET A 23 27.93 -4.27 3.95
N LEU A 24 29.12 -4.04 4.51
CA LEU A 24 29.64 -2.70 4.78
C LEU A 24 29.68 -1.84 3.51
N GLN A 25 30.12 -2.43 2.39
CA GLN A 25 30.15 -1.75 1.10
C GLN A 25 28.74 -1.44 0.55
N VAL A 26 27.82 -2.40 0.63
CA VAL A 26 26.42 -2.23 0.20
C VAL A 26 25.76 -1.12 1.01
N PHE A 27 25.82 -1.19 2.33
CA PHE A 27 25.23 -0.20 3.22
C PHE A 27 25.90 1.16 3.06
N SER A 28 27.22 1.23 2.90
CA SER A 28 27.89 2.51 2.63
C SER A 28 27.40 3.18 1.33
N ASN A 29 27.10 2.38 0.30
CA ASN A 29 26.59 2.89 -0.97
C ASN A 29 25.13 3.39 -0.87
N LEU A 30 24.31 2.68 -0.09
CA LEU A 30 22.88 2.98 0.09
C LEU A 30 22.66 4.12 1.08
N PHE A 31 23.41 4.15 2.18
CA PHE A 31 23.16 4.98 3.36
C PHE A 31 24.16 6.13 3.52
N GLY A 32 25.28 6.08 2.79
CA GLY A 32 26.42 6.99 2.96
C GLY A 32 27.53 6.36 3.81
N PRO A 33 28.69 7.04 3.95
CA PRO A 33 29.87 6.45 4.57
C PRO A 33 29.60 5.83 5.94
N TYR A 34 30.28 4.72 6.24
CA TYR A 34 30.22 4.07 7.55
C TYR A 34 30.41 5.11 8.67
N PRO A 35 29.56 5.16 9.72
CA PRO A 35 29.58 6.31 10.62
C PRO A 35 30.80 6.41 11.54
N PHE A 36 31.53 5.30 11.71
CA PHE A 36 32.67 5.17 12.62
C PHE A 36 33.96 4.78 11.87
N LEU A 37 34.26 5.46 10.74
CA LEU A 37 35.38 5.15 9.84
C LEU A 37 36.74 4.98 10.53
N THR A 38 36.98 5.70 11.63
CA THR A 38 38.25 5.66 12.37
C THR A 38 38.38 4.46 13.30
N GLU A 39 37.27 3.82 13.67
CA GLU A 39 37.20 2.80 14.73
C GLU A 39 37.09 1.36 14.17
N LYS A 40 36.77 1.23 12.86
CA LYS A 40 36.45 -0.04 12.18
C LYS A 40 35.18 -0.69 12.74
N TYR A 41 34.79 -1.82 12.16
CA TYR A 41 33.66 -2.64 12.63
C TYR A 41 34.13 -4.04 13.02
N GLY A 42 33.46 -4.65 13.99
CA GLY A 42 33.77 -5.96 14.51
C GLY A 42 32.61 -6.65 15.19
N HIS A 43 32.89 -7.86 15.68
CA HIS A 43 31.92 -8.69 16.39
C HIS A 43 32.58 -9.32 17.61
N ALA A 44 31.84 -9.42 18.71
CA ALA A 44 32.25 -10.15 19.90
C ALA A 44 31.21 -11.24 20.21
N GLU A 45 31.62 -12.51 20.15
CA GLU A 45 30.74 -13.62 20.51
C GLU A 45 30.36 -13.55 22.00
N PHE A 46 29.07 -13.75 22.30
CA PHE A 46 28.57 -13.83 23.66
C PHE A 46 27.53 -14.94 23.81
N GLY A 47 27.13 -15.23 25.06
CA GLY A 47 26.37 -16.43 25.40
C GLY A 47 24.84 -16.33 25.27
N TRP A 48 24.26 -15.19 24.87
CA TRP A 48 22.81 -15.07 24.64
C TRP A 48 22.49 -15.22 23.16
N GLY A 49 21.24 -15.52 22.82
CA GLY A 49 20.78 -15.57 21.42
C GLY A 49 20.59 -14.19 20.81
N GLY A 50 20.60 -14.11 19.48
CA GLY A 50 20.43 -12.85 18.72
C GLY A 50 21.73 -12.08 18.55
N GLY A 51 21.63 -10.76 18.56
CA GLY A 51 22.75 -9.82 18.58
C GLY A 51 22.41 -8.58 19.45
N MET A 52 23.40 -7.72 19.63
CA MET A 52 23.23 -6.40 20.24
C MET A 52 24.24 -5.46 19.60
N GLU A 53 23.75 -4.34 19.12
CA GLU A 53 24.35 -3.44 18.15
C GLU A 53 25.42 -2.50 18.72
N HIS A 54 26.08 -2.86 19.82
CA HIS A 54 27.07 -1.99 20.47
C HIS A 54 28.03 -1.37 19.45
N GLN A 55 28.07 -0.03 19.44
CA GLN A 55 28.83 0.77 18.50
C GLN A 55 30.22 0.19 18.21
N THR A 56 30.52 -0.01 16.92
CA THR A 56 31.78 -0.54 16.36
C THR A 56 32.10 -2.02 16.63
N ILE A 57 31.44 -2.66 17.61
CA ILE A 57 31.66 -4.07 17.95
C ILE A 57 30.38 -4.74 18.46
N SER A 58 29.57 -5.23 17.53
CA SER A 58 28.31 -5.87 17.90
C SER A 58 28.54 -7.17 18.68
N SER A 59 27.77 -7.35 19.76
CA SER A 59 27.76 -8.59 20.52
C SER A 59 26.91 -9.62 19.79
N MET A 60 27.48 -10.77 19.43
CA MET A 60 26.84 -11.76 18.54
C MET A 60 26.59 -13.09 19.23
N GLY A 61 25.34 -13.51 19.29
CA GLY A 61 24.91 -14.84 19.74
C GLY A 61 24.73 -15.82 18.58
N SER A 62 24.57 -15.29 17.38
CA SER A 62 24.47 -16.00 16.12
C SER A 62 25.26 -15.26 15.05
N PHE A 63 25.69 -16.00 14.02
CA PHE A 63 26.48 -15.46 12.91
C PHE A 63 25.86 -15.82 11.57
N GLY A 64 24.53 -15.98 11.54
CA GLY A 64 23.79 -16.05 10.28
C GLY A 64 23.95 -14.76 9.49
N GLU A 65 23.84 -14.84 8.17
CA GLU A 65 24.00 -13.69 7.30
C GLU A 65 23.05 -12.53 7.63
N SER A 66 21.76 -12.86 7.82
CA SER A 66 20.72 -11.93 8.26
C SER A 66 21.10 -11.16 9.52
N ILE A 67 21.45 -11.86 10.61
CA ILE A 67 21.77 -11.20 11.88
C ILE A 67 23.06 -10.38 11.76
N VAL A 68 24.07 -10.83 11.01
CA VAL A 68 25.28 -10.01 10.78
C VAL A 68 24.96 -8.73 10.01
N ALA A 69 24.08 -8.80 9.01
CA ALA A 69 23.60 -7.64 8.28
C ALA A 69 22.78 -6.69 9.17
N HIS A 70 21.90 -7.26 10.02
CA HIS A 70 21.07 -6.53 10.99
C HIS A 70 21.91 -5.69 11.94
N GLU A 71 22.84 -6.34 12.66
CA GLU A 71 23.68 -5.68 13.65
C GLU A 71 24.64 -4.65 13.04
N LEU A 72 25.07 -4.87 11.79
CA LEU A 72 25.87 -3.90 11.06
C LEU A 72 25.01 -2.70 10.61
N ALA A 73 23.77 -2.90 10.22
CA ALA A 73 22.88 -1.82 9.79
C ALA A 73 22.60 -0.84 10.92
N HIS A 74 22.56 -1.32 12.17
CA HIS A 74 22.37 -0.47 13.34
C HIS A 74 23.44 0.62 13.52
N GLN A 75 24.64 0.41 12.95
CA GLN A 75 25.69 1.43 12.95
C GLN A 75 25.23 2.73 12.28
N TRP A 76 24.32 2.64 11.29
CA TRP A 76 23.61 3.80 10.72
C TRP A 76 22.28 4.08 11.44
N PHE A 77 21.48 3.05 11.74
CA PHE A 77 20.14 3.17 12.30
C PHE A 77 20.05 2.57 13.71
N GLY A 78 20.31 3.38 14.73
CA GLY A 78 20.41 2.94 16.12
C GLY A 78 21.59 3.58 16.84
N ASP A 79 22.74 3.67 16.16
CA ASP A 79 23.95 4.29 16.69
C ASP A 79 24.18 5.70 16.13
N LYS A 80 24.27 5.85 14.79
CA LYS A 80 24.42 7.18 14.18
C LYS A 80 23.18 8.03 14.39
N ILE A 81 22.00 7.48 14.14
CA ILE A 81 20.74 8.14 14.49
C ILE A 81 19.94 7.14 15.29
N THR A 82 19.69 7.43 16.56
CA THR A 82 18.91 6.57 17.45
C THR A 82 17.48 7.10 17.60
N CYS A 83 16.53 6.25 18.01
CA CYS A 83 15.19 6.72 18.34
C CYS A 83 15.22 7.65 19.56
N LYS A 84 14.43 8.73 19.53
CA LYS A 84 14.33 9.70 20.64
C LYS A 84 13.78 9.10 21.92
N ASP A 85 12.85 8.18 21.78
CA ASP A 85 12.20 7.45 22.84
C ASP A 85 11.71 6.10 22.31
N TRP A 86 11.36 5.20 23.22
CA TRP A 86 11.00 3.82 22.88
C TRP A 86 9.72 3.69 22.04
N GLN A 87 8.90 4.74 21.98
CA GLN A 87 7.77 4.78 21.07
C GLN A 87 8.20 4.76 19.59
N ASN A 88 9.39 5.27 19.31
CA ASN A 88 9.97 5.35 17.98
C ASN A 88 10.99 4.23 17.67
N ILE A 89 11.04 3.17 18.48
CA ILE A 89 12.04 2.09 18.36
C ILE A 89 12.08 1.41 16.98
N TRP A 90 10.98 1.43 16.23
CA TRP A 90 10.93 0.93 14.86
C TRP A 90 11.93 1.63 13.91
N LEU A 91 12.34 2.87 14.22
CA LEU A 91 13.38 3.59 13.47
C LEU A 91 14.76 2.92 13.57
N ASN A 92 14.98 2.12 14.62
CA ASN A 92 16.19 1.32 14.76
C ASN A 92 15.91 -0.07 14.16
N GLU A 93 14.97 -0.81 14.77
CA GLU A 93 14.73 -2.23 14.50
C GLU A 93 14.17 -2.47 13.08
N GLY A 94 13.19 -1.67 12.65
CA GLY A 94 12.58 -1.80 11.34
C GLY A 94 13.56 -1.49 10.21
N PHE A 95 14.47 -0.54 10.42
CA PHE A 95 15.55 -0.23 9.47
C PHE A 95 16.62 -1.31 9.44
N ALA A 96 17.00 -1.86 10.58
CA ALA A 96 17.96 -2.97 10.64
C ALA A 96 17.40 -4.21 9.93
N THR A 97 16.16 -4.61 10.22
CA THR A 97 15.47 -5.71 9.52
C THR A 97 15.30 -5.42 8.03
N TYR A 98 14.93 -4.21 7.62
CA TYR A 98 14.84 -3.88 6.20
C TYR A 98 16.20 -3.91 5.48
N SER A 99 17.27 -3.56 6.19
CA SER A 99 18.63 -3.61 5.65
C SER A 99 19.10 -5.03 5.35
N GLU A 100 18.59 -6.04 6.06
CA GLU A 100 18.78 -7.44 5.69
C GLU A 100 18.23 -7.71 4.28
N ALA A 101 17.00 -7.25 4.01
CA ALA A 101 16.38 -7.38 2.68
C ALA A 101 17.20 -6.63 1.62
N LEU A 102 17.67 -5.41 1.92
CA LEU A 102 18.51 -4.63 1.00
C LEU A 102 19.84 -5.31 0.68
N PHE A 103 20.45 -5.97 1.66
CA PHE A 103 21.64 -6.79 1.40
C PHE A 103 21.31 -7.99 0.50
N VAL A 104 20.20 -8.69 0.77
CA VAL A 104 19.71 -9.80 -0.07
C VAL A 104 19.46 -9.34 -1.50
N GLU A 105 18.88 -8.15 -1.71
CA GLU A 105 18.68 -7.57 -3.05
C GLU A 105 20.01 -7.37 -3.77
N ALA A 106 21.00 -6.78 -3.09
CA ALA A 106 22.31 -6.50 -3.67
C ALA A 106 23.12 -7.78 -3.95
N ALA A 107 23.00 -8.80 -3.11
CA ALA A 107 23.78 -10.03 -3.21
C ALA A 107 23.13 -11.09 -4.13
N TYR A 108 21.80 -11.17 -4.16
CA TYR A 108 21.06 -12.28 -4.79
C TYR A 108 19.94 -11.81 -5.73
N GLY A 109 19.74 -10.51 -5.88
CA GLY A 109 18.80 -9.92 -6.83
C GLY A 109 17.36 -9.81 -6.33
N LYS A 110 16.54 -9.19 -7.18
CA LYS A 110 15.19 -8.74 -6.84
C LYS A 110 14.22 -9.87 -6.46
N VAL A 111 14.36 -11.06 -7.03
CA VAL A 111 13.50 -12.21 -6.65
C VAL A 111 13.77 -12.65 -5.21
N ALA A 112 15.04 -12.72 -4.81
CA ALA A 112 15.41 -13.06 -3.44
C ALA A 112 14.93 -11.97 -2.45
N TYR A 113 15.02 -10.70 -2.85
CA TYR A 113 14.48 -9.57 -2.10
C TYR A 113 12.97 -9.70 -1.86
N HIS A 114 12.17 -9.93 -2.90
CA HIS A 114 10.73 -10.08 -2.75
C HIS A 114 10.38 -11.31 -1.89
N ASN A 115 11.11 -12.41 -2.02
CA ASN A 115 10.92 -13.58 -1.16
C ASN A 115 11.22 -13.26 0.32
N TYR A 116 12.28 -12.49 0.58
CA TYR A 116 12.61 -12.05 1.94
C TYR A 116 11.48 -11.18 2.52
N ILE A 117 11.07 -10.14 1.79
CA ILE A 117 9.97 -9.27 2.22
C ILE A 117 8.66 -10.06 2.40
N GLN A 118 8.36 -11.01 1.53
CA GLN A 118 7.17 -11.85 1.66
C GLN A 118 7.21 -12.72 2.93
N ASN A 119 8.39 -13.18 3.36
CA ASN A 119 8.55 -13.90 4.62
C ASN A 119 8.32 -12.99 5.83
N GLU A 120 8.81 -11.75 5.79
CA GLU A 120 8.56 -10.74 6.83
C GLU A 120 7.07 -10.36 6.91
N MET A 121 6.42 -10.19 5.76
CA MET A 121 4.96 -10.01 5.69
C MET A 121 4.24 -11.22 6.31
N GLY A 122 4.65 -12.42 5.90
CA GLY A 122 4.21 -13.69 6.46
C GLY A 122 2.70 -13.92 6.40
N SER A 123 2.15 -14.46 7.49
CA SER A 123 0.75 -14.86 7.59
C SER A 123 0.19 -14.49 8.97
N SER A 124 -1.10 -14.15 9.02
CA SER A 124 -1.73 -13.61 10.23
C SER A 124 -1.78 -14.57 11.42
N ASP A 125 -1.57 -15.87 11.20
CA ASP A 125 -1.47 -16.90 12.24
C ASP A 125 -0.08 -16.96 12.92
N LYS A 126 0.93 -16.28 12.36
CA LYS A 126 2.29 -16.23 12.91
C LYS A 126 2.53 -14.91 13.65
N TRP A 127 2.60 -14.99 14.98
CA TRP A 127 2.74 -13.86 15.90
C TRP A 127 3.96 -12.95 15.69
N TRP A 128 4.98 -13.40 14.94
CA TRP A 128 6.22 -12.65 14.69
C TRP A 128 6.25 -11.96 13.32
N THR A 129 5.27 -12.20 12.45
CA THR A 129 5.23 -11.63 11.08
C THR A 129 4.46 -10.31 11.06
N ALA A 130 4.64 -9.49 10.02
CA ALA A 130 3.94 -8.22 9.91
C ALA A 130 2.41 -8.38 9.87
N LYS A 131 1.89 -9.45 9.24
CA LYS A 131 0.45 -9.78 9.26
C LYS A 131 -0.04 -10.29 10.61
N GLY A 132 0.84 -10.85 11.44
CA GLY A 132 0.51 -11.27 12.80
C GLY A 132 0.54 -10.14 13.83
N ALA A 133 0.90 -8.93 13.43
CA ALA A 133 1.00 -7.78 14.30
C ALA A 133 -0.36 -7.37 14.89
N VAL A 134 -0.39 -7.19 16.22
CA VAL A 134 -1.56 -6.66 16.95
C VAL A 134 -1.19 -5.31 17.55
N GLY A 135 -1.92 -4.25 17.17
CA GLY A 135 -1.63 -2.87 17.55
C GLY A 135 -0.78 -2.12 16.51
N SER A 136 -0.35 -0.91 16.86
CA SER A 136 0.43 -0.03 16.01
C SER A 136 1.93 -0.21 16.18
N ILE A 137 2.71 0.21 15.18
CA ILE A 137 4.18 0.17 15.24
C ILE A 137 4.69 1.14 16.31
N TYR A 138 4.02 2.29 16.45
CA TYR A 138 4.32 3.26 17.50
C TYR A 138 3.95 2.71 18.89
N VAL A 139 4.97 2.46 19.73
CA VAL A 139 4.79 1.74 20.99
C VAL A 139 3.95 2.56 21.97
N GLN A 140 2.86 2.00 22.46
CA GLN A 140 1.99 2.66 23.44
C GLN A 140 2.45 2.44 24.88
N ASN A 141 2.94 1.23 25.20
CA ASN A 141 3.37 0.86 26.55
C ASN A 141 4.89 0.67 26.65
N ILE A 142 5.59 1.77 26.92
CA ILE A 142 7.06 1.78 27.08
C ILE A 142 7.55 1.13 28.39
N ASN A 143 6.67 0.67 29.26
CA ASN A 143 7.07 -0.10 30.44
C ASN A 143 7.14 -1.61 30.16
N SER A 144 6.78 -2.05 28.95
CA SER A 144 6.84 -3.45 28.53
C SER A 144 7.91 -3.65 27.48
N ILE A 145 8.99 -4.35 27.85
CA ILE A 145 10.08 -4.71 26.93
C ILE A 145 9.54 -5.49 25.72
N GLY A 146 8.58 -6.39 25.92
CA GLY A 146 7.97 -7.15 24.82
C GLY A 146 7.05 -6.33 23.91
N GLU A 147 6.62 -5.14 24.35
CA GLU A 147 5.90 -4.19 23.49
C GLU A 147 6.85 -3.28 22.72
N ILE A 148 7.99 -2.94 23.32
CA ILE A 148 9.07 -2.17 22.69
C ILE A 148 9.74 -3.02 21.60
N PHE A 149 10.25 -4.19 21.96
CA PHE A 149 10.96 -5.11 21.06
C PHE A 149 10.00 -6.21 20.56
N ASN A 150 8.85 -5.79 20.04
CA ASN A 150 7.86 -6.70 19.50
C ASN A 150 8.25 -7.12 18.07
N GLY A 151 8.60 -8.39 17.88
CA GLY A 151 9.04 -8.91 16.58
C GLY A 151 8.08 -8.63 15.42
N ALA A 152 6.77 -8.74 15.64
CA ALA A 152 5.81 -8.45 14.58
C ALA A 152 5.71 -6.96 14.24
N ARG A 153 5.81 -6.06 15.22
CA ARG A 153 5.58 -4.62 15.03
C ARG A 153 6.84 -3.83 14.74
N SER A 154 7.82 -3.88 15.65
CA SER A 154 9.02 -3.05 15.59
C SER A 154 9.99 -3.52 14.49
N TYR A 155 9.96 -4.83 14.18
CA TYR A 155 10.85 -5.47 13.20
C TYR A 155 10.12 -5.74 11.88
N SER A 156 9.31 -6.79 11.81
CA SER A 156 8.72 -7.29 10.55
C SER A 156 7.80 -6.26 9.88
N LYS A 157 6.87 -5.66 10.64
CA LYS A 157 6.00 -4.61 10.10
C LYS A 157 6.77 -3.31 9.86
N GLY A 158 7.70 -2.92 10.72
CA GLY A 158 8.61 -1.78 10.50
C GLY A 158 9.35 -1.88 9.16
N ALA A 159 9.98 -3.02 8.89
CA ALA A 159 10.68 -3.29 7.63
C ALA A 159 9.73 -3.32 6.42
N THR A 160 8.55 -3.91 6.59
CA THR A 160 7.52 -3.94 5.54
C THR A 160 7.00 -2.53 5.21
N VAL A 161 6.88 -1.63 6.20
CA VAL A 161 6.49 -0.24 5.95
C VAL A 161 7.57 0.53 5.19
N LEU A 162 8.85 0.29 5.46
CA LEU A 162 9.94 0.86 4.65
C LEU A 162 9.92 0.36 3.21
N HIS A 163 9.64 -0.93 3.01
CA HIS A 163 9.41 -1.50 1.67
C HIS A 163 8.24 -0.82 0.94
N MET A 164 7.10 -0.63 1.62
CA MET A 164 5.94 0.08 1.06
C MET A 164 6.25 1.56 0.78
N LEU A 165 7.01 2.23 1.66
CA LEU A 165 7.41 3.62 1.45
C LEU A 165 8.26 3.75 0.19
N ARG A 166 9.20 2.82 -0.05
CA ARG A 166 9.98 2.74 -1.30
C ARG A 166 9.08 2.64 -2.54
N LYS A 167 7.96 1.92 -2.48
CA LYS A 167 6.95 1.90 -3.56
C LYS A 167 6.27 3.25 -3.73
N VAL A 168 5.88 3.90 -2.63
CA VAL A 168 5.13 5.16 -2.64
C VAL A 168 5.95 6.30 -3.23
N ILE A 169 7.18 6.51 -2.76
CA ILE A 169 8.00 7.65 -3.20
C ILE A 169 8.95 7.31 -4.36
N GLY A 170 9.10 6.02 -4.69
CA GLY A 170 10.00 5.51 -5.72
C GLY A 170 11.43 5.29 -5.23
N ASP A 171 12.15 4.37 -5.89
CA ASP A 171 13.50 3.92 -5.51
C ASP A 171 14.49 5.09 -5.33
N GLU A 172 14.56 6.01 -6.30
CA GLU A 172 15.50 7.13 -6.28
C GLU A 172 15.26 8.03 -5.07
N ASN A 173 14.02 8.48 -4.88
CA ASN A 173 13.66 9.33 -3.74
C ASN A 173 13.86 8.59 -2.41
N PHE A 174 13.55 7.30 -2.35
CA PHE A 174 13.71 6.52 -1.14
C PHE A 174 15.17 6.48 -0.68
N PHE A 175 16.10 6.06 -1.54
CA PHE A 175 17.52 6.00 -1.15
C PHE A 175 18.13 7.40 -0.97
N ASN A 176 17.66 8.42 -1.69
CA ASN A 176 18.05 9.80 -1.43
C ASN A 176 17.55 10.30 -0.07
N SER A 177 16.35 9.91 0.36
CA SER A 177 15.82 10.19 1.71
C SER A 177 16.67 9.55 2.79
N LEU A 178 17.10 8.29 2.62
CA LEU A 178 17.99 7.63 3.60
C LEU A 178 19.31 8.36 3.76
N LYS A 179 19.96 8.73 2.64
CA LYS A 179 21.21 9.50 2.66
C LYS A 179 21.02 10.88 3.28
N THR A 180 19.93 11.55 2.95
CA THR A 180 19.61 12.89 3.48
C THR A 180 19.34 12.83 4.97
N TYR A 181 18.58 11.83 5.43
CA TYR A 181 18.29 11.59 6.84
C TYR A 181 19.57 11.36 7.64
N LEU A 182 20.42 10.44 7.19
CA LEU A 182 21.69 10.09 7.84
C LEU A 182 22.78 11.17 7.74
N ALA A 183 22.65 12.12 6.80
CA ALA A 183 23.54 13.27 6.66
C ALA A 183 22.99 14.54 7.33
N SER A 184 21.76 14.51 7.86
CA SER A 184 21.11 15.68 8.45
C SER A 184 21.92 16.19 9.65
N PRO A 185 22.35 17.47 9.66
CA PRO A 185 23.11 18.02 10.79
C PRO A 185 22.36 18.04 12.12
N SER A 186 21.03 18.01 12.11
CA SER A 186 20.22 18.00 13.33
C SER A 186 19.97 16.60 13.88
N LEU A 187 20.10 15.56 13.04
CA LEU A 187 19.75 14.18 13.38
C LEU A 187 20.98 13.27 13.48
N ALA A 188 22.01 13.49 12.67
CA ALA A 188 23.23 12.70 12.68
C ALA A 188 23.95 12.81 14.03
N TYR A 189 24.31 11.65 14.59
CA TYR A 189 24.87 11.47 15.94
C TYR A 189 23.95 12.01 17.04
N ASN A 190 22.65 11.89 16.82
CA ASN A 190 21.60 12.40 17.70
C ASN A 190 20.37 11.47 17.65
N VAL A 191 19.26 11.95 18.20
CA VAL A 191 17.98 11.26 18.25
C VAL A 191 17.02 11.71 17.16
N ALA A 192 16.10 10.83 16.75
CA ALA A 192 15.03 11.13 15.81
C ALA A 192 13.67 10.56 16.25
N THR A 193 12.61 11.21 15.78
CA THR A 193 11.22 10.75 15.83
C THR A 193 10.74 10.29 14.46
N THR A 194 9.61 9.60 14.44
CA THR A 194 8.90 9.22 13.20
C THR A 194 8.67 10.44 12.31
N GLU A 195 8.31 11.58 12.90
CA GLU A 195 8.08 12.82 12.15
C GLU A 195 9.36 13.40 11.54
N ASP A 196 10.51 13.26 12.19
CA ASP A 196 11.78 13.71 11.61
C ASP A 196 12.11 12.93 10.33
N PHE A 197 11.90 11.61 10.34
CA PHE A 197 12.10 10.78 9.15
C PHE A 197 11.05 11.07 8.07
N LYS A 198 9.77 11.23 8.43
CA LYS A 198 8.71 11.62 7.50
C LYS A 198 9.05 12.94 6.80
N ASN A 199 9.39 13.97 7.56
CA ASN A 199 9.71 15.30 7.03
C ASN A 199 10.87 15.26 6.04
N VAL A 200 11.89 14.42 6.27
CA VAL A 200 12.97 14.21 5.29
C VAL A 200 12.43 13.56 4.01
N CYS A 201 11.60 12.53 4.14
CA CYS A 201 11.00 11.86 2.99
C CYS A 201 10.12 12.81 2.16
N GLU A 202 9.30 13.64 2.80
CA GLU A 202 8.46 14.65 2.13
C GLU A 202 9.32 15.71 1.45
N ALA A 203 10.37 16.20 2.12
CA ALA A 203 11.29 17.18 1.54
C ALA A 203 12.04 16.65 0.30
N VAL A 204 12.39 15.36 0.27
CA VAL A 204 13.07 14.76 -0.89
C VAL A 204 12.07 14.42 -2.00
N SER A 205 10.95 13.78 -1.66
CA SER A 205 9.97 13.29 -2.63
C SER A 205 9.02 14.34 -3.17
N GLN A 206 8.87 15.47 -2.47
CA GLN A 206 7.86 16.51 -2.72
C GLN A 206 6.42 15.97 -2.64
N MET A 207 6.21 14.88 -1.91
CA MET A 207 4.90 14.28 -1.65
C MET A 207 4.44 14.59 -0.22
N ASP A 208 3.14 14.72 -0.02
CA ASP A 208 2.51 14.69 1.31
C ASP A 208 2.36 13.23 1.74
N LEU A 209 2.99 12.87 2.86
CA LEU A 209 3.04 11.50 3.39
C LEU A 209 2.29 11.37 4.71
N ASP A 210 1.52 12.38 5.13
CA ASP A 210 0.73 12.32 6.36
C ASP A 210 -0.18 11.10 6.38
N TYR A 211 -0.89 10.83 5.27
CA TYR A 211 -1.77 9.65 5.18
C TYR A 211 -0.99 8.35 5.43
N PHE A 212 0.19 8.23 4.82
CA PHE A 212 0.97 7.00 4.86
C PHE A 212 1.46 6.71 6.29
N PHE A 213 2.05 7.71 6.95
CA PHE A 213 2.55 7.53 8.31
C PHE A 213 1.41 7.37 9.33
N ASN A 214 0.32 8.12 9.19
CA ASN A 214 -0.88 7.97 10.01
C ASN A 214 -1.47 6.56 9.94
N GLU A 215 -1.60 6.02 8.74
CA GLU A 215 -2.22 4.71 8.55
C GLU A 215 -1.29 3.54 8.90
N TRP A 216 0.00 3.62 8.55
CA TRP A 216 0.92 2.49 8.63
C TRP A 216 1.80 2.44 9.89
N ILE A 217 2.12 3.59 10.48
CA ILE A 217 2.90 3.66 11.73
C ILE A 217 1.98 3.76 12.94
N TYR A 218 1.03 4.70 12.91
CA TYR A 218 0.14 4.98 14.03
C TYR A 218 -1.16 4.15 14.00
N GLY A 219 -1.59 3.72 12.81
CA GLY A 219 -2.68 2.78 12.62
C GLY A 219 -2.30 1.32 12.91
N GLU A 220 -3.29 0.45 12.76
CA GLU A 220 -3.26 -0.97 13.09
C GLU A 220 -3.69 -1.83 11.90
N ASN A 221 -3.37 -3.12 11.95
CA ASN A 221 -3.72 -4.10 10.91
C ASN A 221 -3.15 -3.72 9.52
N TYR A 222 -3.83 -4.14 8.46
CA TYR A 222 -3.49 -3.98 7.05
C TYR A 222 -4.75 -4.21 6.18
N PRO A 223 -4.79 -3.77 4.90
CA PRO A 223 -5.97 -3.92 4.06
C PRO A 223 -6.26 -5.37 3.66
N ASN A 224 -7.53 -5.74 3.73
CA ASN A 224 -8.05 -6.97 3.12
C ASN A 224 -8.88 -6.58 1.88
N TYR A 225 -8.28 -6.71 0.71
CA TYR A 225 -8.93 -6.38 -0.55
C TYR A 225 -9.79 -7.53 -1.05
N SER A 226 -11.00 -7.19 -1.45
CA SER A 226 -11.84 -7.98 -2.33
C SER A 226 -12.05 -7.19 -3.62
N TYR A 227 -11.97 -7.86 -4.75
CA TYR A 227 -12.23 -7.20 -6.02
C TYR A 227 -13.06 -8.06 -6.96
N ASN A 228 -13.81 -7.37 -7.80
CA ASN A 228 -14.42 -7.92 -9.00
C ASN A 228 -14.03 -7.04 -10.17
N TRP A 229 -13.95 -7.63 -11.35
CA TRP A 229 -13.64 -6.89 -12.56
C TRP A 229 -14.34 -7.52 -13.76
N GLY A 230 -14.58 -6.70 -14.76
CA GLY A 230 -15.08 -7.09 -16.06
C GLY A 230 -14.42 -6.25 -17.15
N PHE A 231 -14.74 -6.56 -18.40
CA PHE A 231 -14.28 -5.77 -19.52
C PHE A 231 -15.31 -5.66 -20.63
N LYS A 232 -15.21 -4.58 -21.40
CA LYS A 232 -16.04 -4.31 -22.58
C LYS A 232 -15.16 -4.10 -23.80
N ASP A 233 -15.48 -4.77 -24.91
CA ASP A 233 -14.86 -4.54 -26.20
C ASP A 233 -15.27 -3.15 -26.75
N LEU A 234 -14.27 -2.33 -27.07
CA LEU A 234 -14.44 -1.00 -27.66
C LEU A 234 -14.17 -0.99 -29.17
N GLY A 235 -13.79 -2.14 -29.75
CA GLY A 235 -13.29 -2.27 -31.11
C GLY A 235 -11.81 -1.90 -31.22
N ASN A 236 -11.22 -2.16 -32.39
CA ASN A 236 -9.81 -1.85 -32.68
C ASN A 236 -8.80 -2.42 -31.65
N ASN A 237 -9.07 -3.62 -31.12
CA ASN A 237 -8.31 -4.27 -30.04
C ASN A 237 -8.22 -3.45 -28.74
N GLN A 238 -9.14 -2.53 -28.48
CA GLN A 238 -9.21 -1.78 -27.23
C GLN A 238 -10.31 -2.35 -26.34
N PHE A 239 -10.00 -2.55 -25.07
CA PHE A 239 -10.94 -3.07 -24.08
C PHE A 239 -10.98 -2.16 -22.86
N SER A 240 -12.17 -1.75 -22.44
CA SER A 240 -12.37 -1.03 -21.17
C SER A 240 -12.41 -2.05 -20.05
N ILE A 241 -11.48 -1.98 -19.10
CA ILE A 241 -11.56 -2.69 -17.82
C ILE A 241 -12.41 -1.87 -16.87
N GLN A 242 -13.31 -2.56 -16.16
CA GLN A 242 -14.07 -2.04 -15.03
C GLN A 242 -13.64 -2.84 -13.81
N LEU A 243 -12.97 -2.20 -12.85
CA LEU A 243 -12.49 -2.81 -11.62
C LEU A 243 -13.20 -2.18 -10.42
N ASN A 244 -13.93 -2.98 -9.65
CA ASN A 244 -14.41 -2.59 -8.33
C ASN A 244 -13.49 -3.19 -7.27
N LEU A 245 -12.80 -2.32 -6.53
CA LEU A 245 -11.94 -2.68 -5.42
C LEU A 245 -12.63 -2.30 -4.10
N ASN A 246 -12.67 -3.24 -3.17
CA ASN A 246 -13.29 -3.06 -1.86
C ASN A 246 -12.34 -3.54 -0.75
N GLN A 247 -11.96 -2.64 0.14
CA GLN A 247 -11.30 -2.95 1.39
C GLN A 247 -12.34 -3.32 2.45
N ARG A 248 -12.21 -4.51 3.03
CA ARG A 248 -12.98 -4.81 4.24
C ARG A 248 -12.65 -3.78 5.31
N GLN A 249 -13.67 -3.32 6.01
CA GLN A 249 -13.53 -2.28 7.01
C GLN A 249 -12.50 -2.66 8.06
N ASN A 250 -11.61 -1.72 8.38
CA ASN A 250 -10.63 -1.85 9.44
C ASN A 250 -11.00 -0.92 10.62
N SER A 251 -10.45 -1.18 11.80
CA SER A 251 -10.72 -0.40 13.02
C SER A 251 -10.00 0.94 13.01
N ASN A 252 -8.72 0.93 12.66
CA ASN A 252 -7.85 2.10 12.64
C ASN A 252 -6.70 1.86 11.66
N PRO A 253 -6.62 2.52 10.50
CA PRO A 253 -7.64 3.41 9.91
C PRO A 253 -8.89 2.63 9.45
N THR A 254 -9.92 3.32 8.95
CA THR A 254 -11.11 2.65 8.36
C THR A 254 -10.78 1.90 7.06
N PHE A 255 -9.85 2.44 6.26
CA PHE A 255 -9.26 1.86 5.06
C PHE A 255 -7.85 2.44 4.89
N PHE A 256 -7.04 1.85 4.03
CA PHE A 256 -5.68 2.30 3.73
C PHE A 256 -5.59 2.96 2.36
N THR A 257 -4.86 4.05 2.30
CA THR A 257 -4.57 4.79 1.08
C THR A 257 -3.26 4.29 0.49
N MET A 258 -3.29 3.74 -0.73
CA MET A 258 -2.08 3.19 -1.36
C MET A 258 -2.12 3.28 -2.90
N PRO A 259 -0.97 3.53 -3.55
CA PRO A 259 -0.79 3.18 -4.95
C PRO A 259 -0.72 1.65 -5.09
N ILE A 260 -1.46 1.10 -6.06
CA ILE A 260 -1.57 -0.34 -6.30
C ILE A 260 -1.29 -0.60 -7.78
N ASP A 261 -0.40 -1.54 -8.08
CA ASP A 261 -0.18 -1.99 -9.45
C ASP A 261 -1.26 -3.00 -9.83
N ILE A 262 -1.91 -2.81 -10.97
CA ILE A 262 -2.86 -3.75 -11.56
C ILE A 262 -2.23 -4.34 -12.82
N ARG A 263 -1.95 -5.64 -12.81
CA ARG A 263 -1.49 -6.36 -14.00
C ARG A 263 -2.66 -7.00 -14.70
N VAL A 264 -2.81 -6.70 -15.98
CA VAL A 264 -3.81 -7.32 -16.86
C VAL A 264 -3.06 -8.15 -17.90
N ASN A 265 -3.31 -9.46 -17.91
CA ASN A 265 -2.85 -10.33 -18.97
C ASN A 265 -3.80 -10.18 -20.15
N THR A 266 -3.27 -9.89 -21.34
CA THR A 266 -4.08 -9.76 -22.54
C THR A 266 -3.57 -10.69 -23.63
N THR A 267 -4.39 -10.88 -24.67
CA THR A 267 -3.97 -11.57 -25.91
C THR A 267 -2.79 -10.94 -26.64
N LEU A 268 -2.43 -9.68 -26.33
CA LEU A 268 -1.26 -9.00 -26.90
C LEU A 268 -0.06 -8.91 -25.93
N GLY A 269 -0.18 -9.49 -24.74
CA GLY A 269 0.82 -9.46 -23.68
C GLY A 269 0.33 -8.75 -22.42
N ASP A 270 1.13 -8.80 -21.36
CA ASP A 270 0.78 -8.21 -20.07
C ASP A 270 0.97 -6.69 -20.08
N THR A 271 0.05 -5.99 -19.42
CA THR A 271 0.18 -4.56 -19.13
C THR A 271 0.00 -4.33 -17.64
N THR A 272 0.84 -3.48 -17.04
CA THR A 272 0.70 -3.09 -15.63
C THR A 272 0.35 -1.60 -15.54
N LEU A 273 -0.68 -1.28 -14.78
CA LEU A 273 -1.21 0.07 -14.61
C LEU A 273 -1.28 0.42 -13.12
N PRO A 274 -0.74 1.57 -12.68
CA PRO A 274 -0.94 2.02 -11.31
C PRO A 274 -2.35 2.59 -11.14
N ILE A 275 -3.01 2.22 -10.05
CA ILE A 275 -4.19 2.89 -9.53
C ILE A 275 -3.87 3.50 -8.17
N PHE A 276 -4.60 4.52 -7.76
CA PHE A 276 -4.49 5.09 -6.43
C PHE A 276 -5.78 4.80 -5.66
N ASN A 277 -5.70 3.91 -4.67
CA ASN A 277 -6.86 3.57 -3.85
C ASN A 277 -6.90 4.42 -2.59
N ASP A 278 -7.88 5.32 -2.50
CA ASP A 278 -8.07 6.31 -1.43
C ASP A 278 -9.49 6.25 -0.83
N GLN A 279 -10.22 5.18 -1.13
CA GLN A 279 -11.56 4.93 -0.62
C GLN A 279 -11.73 3.46 -0.26
N GLN A 280 -12.59 3.20 0.74
CA GLN A 280 -12.92 1.84 1.13
C GLN A 280 -13.50 1.01 -0.02
N ILE A 281 -14.41 1.60 -0.81
CA ILE A 281 -14.96 1.00 -2.03
C ILE A 281 -14.72 1.96 -3.18
N GLN A 282 -13.97 1.54 -4.19
CA GLN A 282 -13.58 2.38 -5.30
C GLN A 282 -13.71 1.65 -6.63
N ASN A 283 -14.23 2.35 -7.64
CA ASN A 283 -14.30 1.85 -9.00
C ASN A 283 -13.20 2.51 -9.83
N PHE A 284 -12.57 1.71 -10.68
CA PHE A 284 -11.56 2.14 -11.63
C PHE A 284 -11.95 1.70 -13.03
N ASP A 285 -11.78 2.60 -13.98
CA ASP A 285 -12.02 2.36 -15.39
C ASP A 285 -10.75 2.74 -16.17
N PHE A 286 -10.23 1.82 -16.96
CA PHE A 286 -9.04 2.06 -17.79
C PHE A 286 -9.04 1.20 -19.05
N ILE A 287 -8.29 1.63 -20.07
CA ILE A 287 -8.24 0.94 -21.37
C ILE A 287 -6.97 0.11 -21.46
N VAL A 288 -7.10 -1.12 -21.94
CA VAL A 288 -5.99 -2.00 -22.31
C VAL A 288 -6.07 -2.39 -23.79
N LEU A 289 -4.92 -2.81 -24.34
CA LEU A 289 -4.84 -3.34 -25.70
C LEU A 289 -4.85 -4.86 -25.67
N GLY A 290 -5.62 -5.47 -26.56
CA GLY A 290 -5.82 -6.92 -26.60
C GLY A 290 -6.89 -7.37 -25.62
N GLN A 291 -7.58 -8.45 -25.97
CA GLN A 291 -8.62 -9.02 -25.12
C GLN A 291 -8.04 -9.43 -23.77
N PRO A 292 -8.60 -8.96 -22.64
CA PRO A 292 -8.18 -9.33 -21.29
C PRO A 292 -8.49 -10.79 -20.96
N ASN A 293 -7.54 -11.47 -20.34
CA ASN A 293 -7.66 -12.86 -19.89
C ASN A 293 -7.73 -12.95 -18.35
N SER A 294 -6.88 -12.20 -17.66
CA SER A 294 -6.83 -12.15 -16.20
C SER A 294 -6.44 -10.76 -15.71
N LEU A 295 -6.74 -10.48 -14.44
CA LEU A 295 -6.34 -9.28 -13.72
C LEU A 295 -5.78 -9.70 -12.37
N GLU A 296 -4.62 -9.16 -12.02
CA GLU A 296 -3.93 -9.37 -10.75
C GLU A 296 -3.75 -8.02 -10.07
N VAL A 297 -4.16 -7.95 -8.81
CA VAL A 297 -3.91 -6.80 -7.94
C VAL A 297 -2.54 -7.00 -7.29
N ASP A 298 -1.69 -5.99 -7.30
CA ASP A 298 -0.35 -5.92 -6.69
C ASP A 298 0.49 -7.21 -6.87
N PRO A 299 0.81 -7.57 -8.12
CA PRO A 299 1.43 -8.86 -8.45
C PRO A 299 2.86 -9.03 -7.92
N GLU A 300 3.57 -7.92 -7.68
CA GLU A 300 4.94 -7.94 -7.15
C GLU A 300 4.99 -7.82 -5.62
N ILE A 301 3.83 -7.87 -4.94
CA ILE A 301 3.69 -7.89 -3.49
C ILE A 301 4.39 -6.68 -2.84
N TRP A 302 4.08 -5.48 -3.32
CA TRP A 302 4.56 -4.25 -2.71
C TRP A 302 3.83 -3.89 -1.43
N ILE A 303 2.60 -4.38 -1.25
CA ILE A 303 1.70 -3.93 -0.19
C ILE A 303 1.53 -5.06 0.84
N LEU A 304 1.62 -4.71 2.14
CA LEU A 304 1.15 -5.58 3.22
C LEU A 304 -0.36 -5.71 3.10
N ARG A 305 -0.86 -6.80 2.54
CA ARG A 305 -2.28 -7.00 2.28
C ARG A 305 -2.69 -8.47 2.31
N ASP A 306 -3.99 -8.70 2.45
CA ASP A 306 -4.64 -9.91 1.99
C ASP A 306 -5.54 -9.59 0.81
N VAL A 307 -5.59 -10.49 -0.18
CA VAL A 307 -6.44 -10.28 -1.36
C VAL A 307 -7.23 -11.53 -1.70
N VAL A 308 -8.51 -11.30 -1.91
CA VAL A 308 -9.45 -12.32 -2.37
C VAL A 308 -10.03 -11.85 -3.69
N ASN A 309 -9.69 -12.57 -4.77
CA ASN A 309 -10.37 -12.38 -6.03
C ASN A 309 -11.75 -13.03 -5.96
N THR A 310 -12.80 -12.23 -6.18
CA THR A 310 -14.18 -12.72 -6.18
C THR A 310 -14.74 -12.95 -7.59
N THR A 311 -13.88 -13.02 -8.62
CA THR A 311 -14.28 -13.15 -10.03
C THR A 311 -15.43 -14.13 -10.25
N THR A 312 -16.57 -13.57 -10.66
CA THR A 312 -17.42 -14.18 -11.68
C THR A 312 -16.91 -13.72 -13.03
N SER A 313 -16.01 -14.48 -13.65
CA SER A 313 -15.69 -14.30 -15.06
C SER A 313 -16.98 -14.38 -15.88
N VAL A 314 -17.42 -13.27 -16.47
CA VAL A 314 -18.55 -13.26 -17.39
C VAL A 314 -18.14 -12.46 -18.61
N ASN A 315 -17.76 -13.18 -19.68
CA ASN A 315 -18.03 -12.71 -21.03
C ASN A 315 -19.45 -12.15 -21.03
N GLU A 316 -19.61 -10.87 -21.37
CA GLU A 316 -20.90 -10.18 -21.47
C GLU A 316 -21.98 -11.17 -21.92
N ASN A 317 -22.87 -11.55 -21.01
CA ASN A 317 -24.23 -12.03 -21.27
C ASN A 317 -25.00 -12.44 -20.00
N ASN A 318 -24.38 -12.57 -18.82
CA ASN A 318 -25.12 -12.91 -17.60
C ASN A 318 -24.55 -12.27 -16.33
N LEU A 319 -24.36 -10.95 -16.31
CA LEU A 319 -24.29 -10.26 -15.03
C LEU A 319 -25.73 -10.16 -14.50
N THR A 320 -25.95 -10.78 -13.36
CA THR A 320 -27.21 -10.64 -12.61
C THR A 320 -27.10 -9.29 -11.89
N GLU A 321 -27.18 -8.19 -12.65
CA GLU A 321 -26.90 -6.84 -12.16
C GLU A 321 -28.06 -6.35 -11.30
N GLN A 322 -27.78 -5.90 -10.09
CA GLN A 322 -28.78 -5.22 -9.26
C GLN A 322 -29.13 -3.85 -9.86
N PHE A 323 -30.22 -3.22 -9.40
CA PHE A 323 -30.54 -1.87 -9.84
C PHE A 323 -29.40 -0.92 -9.45
N GLN A 324 -28.95 -0.07 -10.37
CA GLN A 324 -27.84 0.86 -10.13
C GLN A 324 -28.07 2.20 -10.82
N LEU A 325 -27.82 3.29 -10.10
CA LEU A 325 -27.77 4.67 -10.60
C LEU A 325 -26.31 5.17 -10.54
N TYR A 326 -25.74 5.50 -11.69
CA TYR A 326 -24.35 5.95 -11.80
C TYR A 326 -24.21 7.45 -11.51
N GLN A 327 -22.98 7.88 -11.22
CA GLN A 327 -22.65 9.30 -11.17
C GLN A 327 -22.80 9.90 -12.58
N ASN A 328 -23.42 11.08 -12.69
CA ASN A 328 -23.57 11.78 -13.96
C ASN A 328 -22.19 12.19 -14.50
N TYR A 329 -22.01 12.19 -15.81
CA TYR A 329 -20.78 12.64 -16.45
C TYR A 329 -21.07 13.59 -17.63
N PRO A 330 -20.37 14.73 -17.74
CA PRO A 330 -19.39 15.26 -16.77
C PRO A 330 -20.05 15.66 -15.43
N ASN A 331 -19.28 15.78 -14.35
CA ASN A 331 -19.72 16.40 -13.08
C ASN A 331 -18.51 17.05 -12.36
N PRO A 332 -18.44 18.39 -12.24
CA PRO A 332 -19.46 19.37 -12.65
C PRO A 332 -19.72 19.39 -14.16
N PHE A 333 -20.90 19.86 -14.58
CA PHE A 333 -21.32 19.90 -15.99
C PHE A 333 -21.76 21.30 -16.44
N ASN A 334 -21.74 21.52 -17.76
CA ASN A 334 -22.18 22.78 -18.40
C ASN A 334 -22.58 22.56 -19.89
N PRO A 335 -23.80 22.93 -20.33
CA PRO A 335 -25.03 22.94 -19.54
C PRO A 335 -25.63 21.53 -19.42
N SER A 336 -25.06 20.51 -20.08
CA SER A 336 -25.62 19.17 -20.14
C SER A 336 -24.72 18.08 -19.56
N THR A 337 -25.35 17.04 -19.02
CA THR A 337 -24.69 15.83 -18.50
C THR A 337 -25.44 14.57 -18.95
N ILE A 338 -24.77 13.43 -18.94
CA ILE A 338 -25.39 12.12 -19.12
C ILE A 338 -25.58 11.47 -17.75
N ILE A 339 -26.78 10.96 -17.48
CA ILE A 339 -27.10 10.14 -16.31
C ILE A 339 -27.30 8.71 -16.80
N LYS A 340 -26.55 7.76 -16.23
CA LYS A 340 -26.67 6.33 -16.57
C LYS A 340 -27.35 5.56 -15.46
N PHE A 341 -28.09 4.51 -15.81
CA PHE A 341 -28.65 3.55 -14.85
C PHE A 341 -28.87 2.15 -15.44
N THR A 342 -28.94 1.15 -14.56
CA THR A 342 -29.09 -0.28 -14.90
C THR A 342 -30.38 -0.85 -14.31
N ILE A 343 -31.08 -1.66 -15.10
CA ILE A 343 -32.23 -2.48 -14.68
C ILE A 343 -31.84 -3.96 -14.72
N PRO A 344 -31.97 -4.72 -13.60
CA PRO A 344 -31.64 -6.14 -13.52
C PRO A 344 -32.41 -7.03 -14.48
N SER A 345 -31.77 -8.10 -14.94
CA SER A 345 -32.39 -9.24 -15.63
C SER A 345 -32.98 -10.31 -14.70
N SER A 346 -32.95 -10.13 -13.37
CA SER A 346 -33.20 -11.21 -12.40
C SER A 346 -34.50 -12.01 -12.66
N ALA A 347 -34.31 -13.26 -13.10
CA ALA A 347 -35.18 -14.45 -13.11
C ALA A 347 -36.68 -14.35 -13.47
N ASN A 348 -37.18 -13.24 -14.02
CA ASN A 348 -38.57 -13.18 -14.49
C ASN A 348 -38.84 -12.14 -15.59
N ASP A 349 -37.84 -11.57 -16.26
CA ASP A 349 -37.97 -10.69 -17.45
C ASP A 349 -39.20 -9.76 -17.44
N LYS A 350 -39.53 -9.18 -16.28
CA LYS A 350 -40.66 -8.27 -16.16
C LYS A 350 -40.19 -6.86 -16.44
N LEU A 351 -40.85 -6.26 -17.42
CA LEU A 351 -40.95 -4.81 -17.58
C LEU A 351 -41.14 -4.11 -16.21
N ARG A 352 -40.36 -3.05 -15.96
CA ARG A 352 -40.36 -2.29 -14.70
C ARG A 352 -40.71 -0.83 -14.96
N THR A 353 -41.56 -0.26 -14.11
CA THR A 353 -41.77 1.19 -14.10
C THR A 353 -40.53 1.88 -13.54
N VAL A 354 -39.91 2.73 -14.35
CA VAL A 354 -38.73 3.50 -13.99
C VAL A 354 -39.09 4.97 -13.91
N LEU A 355 -38.74 5.58 -12.77
CA LEU A 355 -38.90 7.00 -12.52
C LEU A 355 -37.53 7.62 -12.22
N LEU A 356 -37.03 8.49 -13.11
CA LEU A 356 -35.83 9.28 -12.91
C LEU A 356 -36.22 10.76 -12.84
N LYS A 357 -35.98 11.40 -11.70
CA LYS A 357 -36.34 12.80 -11.43
C LYS A 357 -35.14 13.60 -10.96
N VAL A 358 -35.14 14.90 -11.26
CA VAL A 358 -34.16 15.89 -10.79
C VAL A 358 -34.82 16.80 -9.75
N TYR A 359 -34.08 17.15 -8.70
CA TYR A 359 -34.51 17.95 -7.57
C TYR A 359 -33.51 19.07 -7.26
N ASP A 360 -34.00 20.17 -6.70
CA ASP A 360 -33.16 21.21 -6.08
C ASP A 360 -32.70 20.80 -4.67
N VAL A 361 -31.90 21.67 -4.03
CA VAL A 361 -31.39 21.45 -2.66
C VAL A 361 -32.47 21.47 -1.57
N LEU A 362 -33.66 22.00 -1.87
CA LEU A 362 -34.80 22.02 -0.96
C LEU A 362 -35.71 20.80 -1.15
N GLY A 363 -35.41 19.94 -2.14
CA GLY A 363 -36.19 18.75 -2.47
C GLY A 363 -37.39 19.03 -3.39
N ASN A 364 -37.48 20.22 -3.99
CA ASN A 364 -38.51 20.49 -5.00
C ASN A 364 -38.13 19.77 -6.30
N GLU A 365 -39.12 19.15 -6.94
CA GLU A 365 -38.93 18.52 -8.25
C GLU A 365 -38.72 19.58 -9.34
N ILE A 366 -37.62 19.45 -10.08
CA ILE A 366 -37.27 20.33 -11.20
C ILE A 366 -37.78 19.76 -12.51
N THR A 367 -37.53 18.47 -12.77
CA THR A 367 -38.00 17.79 -13.97
C THR A 367 -38.02 16.27 -13.78
N THR A 368 -38.85 15.60 -14.58
CA THR A 368 -38.86 14.15 -14.74
C THR A 368 -38.16 13.79 -16.05
N LEU A 369 -37.05 13.07 -15.96
CA LEU A 369 -36.24 12.63 -17.10
C LEU A 369 -36.72 11.31 -17.69
N VAL A 370 -37.23 10.42 -16.84
CA VAL A 370 -37.78 9.11 -17.25
C VAL A 370 -39.02 8.84 -16.40
N ASN A 371 -40.12 8.45 -17.05
CA ASN A 371 -41.33 7.94 -16.39
C ASN A 371 -42.01 6.95 -17.33
N GLU A 372 -41.41 5.79 -17.49
CA GLU A 372 -41.86 4.79 -18.46
C GLU A 372 -41.54 3.39 -17.98
N ILE A 373 -42.15 2.42 -18.65
CA ILE A 373 -41.92 1.01 -18.41
C ILE A 373 -40.72 0.57 -19.27
N LYS A 374 -39.63 0.12 -18.63
CA LYS A 374 -38.40 -0.31 -19.30
C LYS A 374 -38.16 -1.81 -19.12
N SER A 375 -37.60 -2.45 -20.12
CA SER A 375 -37.04 -3.81 -20.01
C SER A 375 -35.74 -3.81 -19.21
N PRO A 376 -35.26 -4.96 -18.72
CA PRO A 376 -33.88 -5.08 -18.26
C PRO A 376 -32.89 -4.49 -19.27
N GLY A 377 -31.85 -3.83 -18.77
CA GLY A 377 -30.85 -3.17 -19.63
C GLY A 377 -30.21 -1.94 -19.01
N ASN A 378 -29.24 -1.41 -19.75
CA ASN A 378 -28.51 -0.19 -19.42
C ASN A 378 -29.08 0.98 -20.21
N TYR A 379 -29.29 2.10 -19.51
CA TYR A 379 -29.93 3.28 -20.05
C TYR A 379 -29.10 4.52 -19.78
N GLU A 380 -29.09 5.42 -20.76
CA GLU A 380 -28.47 6.73 -20.67
C GLU A 380 -29.51 7.80 -20.97
N VAL A 381 -29.51 8.85 -20.17
CA VAL A 381 -30.43 9.98 -20.33
C VAL A 381 -29.62 11.25 -20.25
N GLN A 382 -29.71 12.06 -21.30
CA GLN A 382 -29.13 13.39 -21.31
C GLN A 382 -30.01 14.35 -20.51
N PHE A 383 -29.40 15.09 -19.59
CA PHE A 383 -30.04 16.16 -18.85
C PHE A 383 -29.42 17.49 -19.30
N ASP A 384 -30.26 18.39 -19.83
CA ASP A 384 -29.89 19.75 -20.20
C ASP A 384 -30.40 20.73 -19.13
N ALA A 385 -29.47 21.41 -18.48
CA ALA A 385 -29.73 22.39 -17.42
C ALA A 385 -29.53 23.84 -17.88
N SER A 386 -29.64 24.12 -19.19
CA SER A 386 -29.50 25.47 -19.76
C SER A 386 -30.40 26.51 -19.11
N ASN A 387 -31.56 26.11 -18.55
CA ASN A 387 -32.50 27.01 -17.88
C ASN A 387 -32.37 27.05 -16.34
N LEU A 388 -31.35 26.39 -15.76
CA LEU A 388 -31.14 26.32 -14.31
C LEU A 388 -29.99 27.22 -13.85
N SER A 389 -30.02 27.64 -12.58
CA SER A 389 -28.94 28.43 -11.97
C SER A 389 -27.74 27.56 -11.60
N ASN A 390 -26.53 28.14 -11.52
CA ASN A 390 -25.36 27.43 -11.00
C ASN A 390 -25.63 26.91 -9.59
N GLY A 391 -25.20 25.68 -9.30
CA GLY A 391 -25.44 25.08 -8.00
C GLY A 391 -25.49 23.57 -7.97
N VAL A 392 -25.91 23.06 -6.81
CA VAL A 392 -26.05 21.62 -6.55
C VAL A 392 -27.47 21.19 -6.86
N TYR A 393 -27.58 20.05 -7.55
CA TYR A 393 -28.84 19.38 -7.84
C TYR A 393 -28.73 17.91 -7.43
N TYR A 394 -29.88 17.26 -7.24
CA TYR A 394 -29.96 15.84 -6.96
C TYR A 394 -30.76 15.15 -8.03
N TYR A 395 -30.40 13.92 -8.38
CA TYR A 395 -31.23 13.09 -9.23
C TYR A 395 -31.48 11.75 -8.56
N LYS A 396 -32.72 11.27 -8.69
CA LYS A 396 -33.25 10.10 -7.98
C LYS A 396 -33.85 9.13 -8.98
N LEU A 397 -33.38 7.88 -8.91
CA LEU A 397 -33.98 6.76 -9.60
C LEU A 397 -34.90 6.00 -8.64
N SER A 398 -36.13 5.73 -9.05
CA SER A 398 -37.10 4.92 -8.30
C SER A 398 -37.69 3.84 -9.22
N THR A 399 -37.68 2.59 -8.77
CA THR A 399 -38.24 1.44 -9.50
C THR A 399 -38.64 0.34 -8.51
N GLY A 400 -39.95 0.10 -8.37
CA GLY A 400 -40.48 -0.79 -7.33
C GLY A 400 -40.02 -0.35 -5.93
N ASN A 401 -39.31 -1.22 -5.22
CA ASN A 401 -38.76 -0.96 -3.89
C ASN A 401 -37.36 -0.30 -3.92
N PHE A 402 -36.74 -0.17 -5.10
CA PHE A 402 -35.42 0.41 -5.22
C PHE A 402 -35.50 1.93 -5.36
N VAL A 403 -34.69 2.63 -4.55
CA VAL A 403 -34.53 4.08 -4.60
C VAL A 403 -33.05 4.41 -4.41
N GLN A 404 -32.46 5.16 -5.34
CA GLN A 404 -31.10 5.68 -5.20
C GLN A 404 -31.05 7.15 -5.60
N VAL A 405 -30.26 7.94 -4.87
CA VAL A 405 -30.08 9.38 -5.09
C VAL A 405 -28.59 9.67 -5.27
N LYS A 406 -28.27 10.57 -6.21
CA LYS A 406 -26.91 11.07 -6.46
C LYS A 406 -26.92 12.59 -6.58
N LYS A 407 -25.79 13.21 -6.24
CA LYS A 407 -25.56 14.66 -6.29
C LYS A 407 -24.88 15.02 -7.61
N MET A 408 -25.29 16.11 -8.25
CA MET A 408 -24.63 16.70 -9.42
C MET A 408 -24.42 18.21 -9.23
N MET A 409 -23.44 18.78 -9.93
CA MET A 409 -23.07 20.19 -9.83
C MET A 409 -23.09 20.86 -11.21
N LEU A 410 -23.92 21.88 -11.38
CA LEU A 410 -23.97 22.73 -12.57
C LEU A 410 -23.06 23.94 -12.38
N LEU A 411 -22.11 24.13 -13.29
CA LEU A 411 -21.19 25.27 -13.34
C LEU A 411 -21.20 25.90 -14.73
N LYS A 412 -22.05 26.91 -14.93
CA LYS A 412 -22.07 27.76 -16.13
C LYS A 412 -20.97 28.78 -16.15
#